data_AF-Q2JI61-F1
#
_entry.id   AF-Q2JI61-F1
#
_cell.length_a   1.000
_cell.length_b   1.000
_cell.length_c   1.000
_cell.angle_alpha   90.00
_cell.angle_beta   90.00
_cell.angle_gamma   90.00
#
_symmetry.space_group_name_H-M   'P 1'
#
loop_
_entity.id
_entity.type
_entity.pdbx_description
1 polymer ?
#
loop_
_entity_poly.entity_id
_entity_poly.type
_entity_poly.pdbx_seq_one_letter_code
_entity_poly.pdbx_strand_id
1 'polypeptide(L)'
;MGSAYRCWLSLICLVLVGCCWGSPALAAPSSLAGPAQVSPQLVRDSDSERFSLAEARQRLEAIAEVMRSIRLCNRPNCRYRDIAVDVWPVDISIPNGGAEPFYEGSIDAMIDRPSGSLDKAHYRLQFRQGRWQLLGGEEMSDVSSFFFEGDTYEVFSAYGTRSHKAKLADASSNLRVGYRELYYRVFDQGQERLH
;
A
#
# COMPACT_ATOMS: atom_id res chain seq x y z
N MET A 1 36.44 -6.08 29.50
CA MET A 1 36.42 -4.72 28.93
C MET A 1 34.94 -4.40 28.75
N GLY A 2 34.29 -3.49 29.45
CA GLY A 2 34.73 -2.29 30.14
C GLY A 2 33.65 -1.24 29.83
N SER A 3 32.76 -1.05 30.80
CA SER A 3 31.65 -0.08 30.81
C SER A 3 32.13 1.36 30.59
N ALA A 4 31.28 2.17 29.93
CA ALA A 4 31.06 3.62 30.07
C ALA A 4 30.80 4.23 28.67
N TYR A 5 29.79 5.08 28.40
CA TYR A 5 29.20 6.13 29.20
C TYR A 5 27.74 6.36 28.77
N ARG A 6 26.81 6.28 29.73
CA ARG A 6 25.59 7.10 29.74
C ARG A 6 26.02 8.53 30.07
N CYS A 7 25.57 9.52 29.31
CA CYS A 7 25.29 10.91 29.70
C CYS A 7 25.44 11.81 28.48
N TRP A 8 24.32 12.28 27.94
CA TRP A 8 24.10 13.70 27.60
C TRP A 8 22.65 13.88 27.13
N LEU A 9 21.76 13.89 28.13
CA LEU A 9 20.53 14.68 28.06
C LEU A 9 20.89 16.15 28.31
N SER A 10 20.02 17.05 27.83
CA SER A 10 19.86 18.46 28.23
C SER A 10 20.91 19.48 27.78
N LEU A 11 20.62 20.18 26.67
CA LEU A 11 21.01 21.55 26.29
C LEU A 11 20.45 21.76 24.87
N ILE A 12 19.32 22.44 24.62
CA ILE A 12 19.18 23.90 24.66
C ILE A 12 17.67 24.22 24.68
N CYS A 13 17.18 24.66 25.84
CA CYS A 13 16.10 25.64 25.95
C CYS A 13 16.77 27.05 25.96
N LEU A 14 16.01 28.08 25.58
CA LEU A 14 16.26 29.54 25.73
C LEU A 14 16.80 30.30 24.52
N VAL A 15 15.88 30.77 23.66
CA VAL A 15 15.94 31.96 22.79
C VAL A 15 14.45 32.24 22.46
N LEU A 16 13.70 33.28 22.85
CA LEU A 16 13.94 34.64 23.33
C LEU A 16 12.77 35.12 24.19
N VAL A 17 13.10 35.73 25.33
CA VAL A 17 12.27 36.68 26.07
C VAL A 17 12.79 38.08 25.75
N GLY A 18 11.89 39.01 25.44
CA GLY A 18 12.13 40.46 25.38
C GLY A 18 10.79 41.15 25.11
N CYS A 19 10.02 41.50 26.14
CA CYS A 19 10.04 42.76 26.92
C CYS A 19 9.68 44.00 26.08
N CYS A 20 8.51 44.59 26.38
CA CYS A 20 8.28 46.02 26.72
C CYS A 20 6.76 46.33 26.56
N TRP A 21 6.00 46.41 27.66
CA TRP A 21 5.64 47.61 28.44
C TRP A 21 4.42 48.38 27.89
N GLY A 22 3.39 48.55 28.73
CA GLY A 22 2.25 49.44 28.50
C GLY A 22 1.00 49.07 29.31
N SER A 23 0.91 49.54 30.56
CA SER A 23 -0.32 49.60 31.38
C SER A 23 -1.08 50.91 31.09
N PRO A 24 -2.13 51.28 31.85
CA PRO A 24 -3.47 50.67 32.05
C PRO A 24 -4.59 51.69 31.71
N ALA A 25 -5.88 51.29 31.70
CA ALA A 25 -7.00 52.09 32.24
C ALA A 25 -8.38 51.45 31.99
N LEU A 26 -9.18 51.42 33.07
CA LEU A 26 -10.62 51.20 33.06
C LEU A 26 -11.37 52.30 32.29
N ALA A 27 -12.44 51.92 31.59
CA ALA A 27 -13.65 52.73 31.43
C ALA A 27 -14.87 51.82 31.26
N ALA A 28 -16.00 52.30 31.77
CA ALA A 28 -17.19 51.58 32.18
C ALA A 28 -18.21 51.33 31.00
N PRO A 29 -19.37 50.71 31.26
CA PRO A 29 -20.23 50.06 30.27
C PRO A 29 -21.27 50.99 29.65
N SER A 30 -21.86 50.61 28.52
CA SER A 30 -23.31 50.66 28.27
C SER A 30 -23.71 50.23 26.84
N SER A 31 -24.69 49.31 26.82
CA SER A 31 -25.91 49.32 25.99
C SER A 31 -25.92 48.85 24.53
N LEU A 32 -26.98 48.05 24.28
CA LEU A 32 -27.83 47.94 23.08
C LEU A 32 -27.54 46.84 22.04
N ALA A 33 -28.21 45.70 22.27
CA ALA A 33 -29.17 45.05 21.38
C ALA A 33 -28.93 45.08 19.85
N GLY A 34 -28.72 43.89 19.28
CA GLY A 34 -28.92 43.55 17.87
C GLY A 34 -28.90 42.03 17.67
N PRO A 35 -29.88 41.42 16.99
CA PRO A 35 -30.12 39.97 17.04
C PRO A 35 -29.27 39.18 16.02
N ALA A 36 -29.01 37.92 16.39
CA ALA A 36 -28.88 36.75 15.52
C ALA A 36 -28.07 36.87 14.21
N GLN A 37 -26.83 36.36 14.22
CA GLN A 37 -26.40 35.39 13.21
C GLN A 37 -25.50 34.36 13.88
N VAL A 38 -26.13 33.27 14.33
CA VAL A 38 -25.46 31.99 14.55
C VAL A 38 -24.99 31.53 13.19
N SER A 39 -23.71 31.76 12.86
CA SER A 39 -23.07 31.03 11.77
C SER A 39 -23.06 29.56 12.16
N PRO A 40 -23.74 28.67 11.42
CA PRO A 40 -23.63 27.25 11.68
C PRO A 40 -22.17 26.87 11.43
N GLN A 41 -21.60 26.24 12.45
CA GLN A 41 -20.44 25.38 12.33
C GLN A 41 -20.51 24.60 11.01
N LEU A 42 -19.63 24.96 10.07
CA LEU A 42 -19.20 24.02 9.05
C LEU A 42 -18.17 23.10 9.72
N VAL A 43 -18.65 22.30 10.67
CA VAL A 43 -18.04 21.01 10.98
C VAL A 43 -18.24 20.23 9.70
N ARG A 44 -17.25 20.34 8.82
CA ARG A 44 -17.02 19.33 7.81
C ARG A 44 -16.72 18.10 8.65
N ASP A 45 -17.73 17.28 8.89
CA ASP A 45 -17.52 15.89 9.28
C ASP A 45 -16.59 15.35 8.20
N SER A 46 -15.30 15.35 8.50
CA SER A 46 -14.37 14.39 7.93
C SER A 46 -14.82 13.05 8.50
N ASP A 47 -15.94 12.55 7.98
CA ASP A 47 -16.22 11.14 7.92
C ASP A 47 -14.97 10.54 7.31
N SER A 48 -14.14 9.95 8.18
CA SER A 48 -13.16 8.96 7.76
C SER A 48 -13.91 8.04 6.80
N GLU A 49 -13.57 8.04 5.52
CA GLU A 49 -14.16 7.12 4.54
C GLU A 49 -13.85 5.70 5.02
N ARG A 50 -14.79 5.10 5.76
CA ARG A 50 -14.64 3.74 6.27
C ARG A 50 -15.04 2.79 5.15
N PHE A 51 -14.04 2.24 4.49
CA PHE A 51 -14.21 1.25 3.44
C PHE A 51 -14.76 -0.06 4.01
N SER A 52 -15.74 -0.65 3.31
CA SER A 52 -16.32 -1.94 3.73
C SER A 52 -15.52 -3.12 3.17
N LEU A 53 -15.67 -4.32 3.78
CA LEU A 53 -15.08 -5.56 3.25
C LEU A 53 -15.58 -5.85 1.83
N ALA A 54 -16.86 -5.60 1.56
CA ALA A 54 -17.47 -5.79 0.25
C ALA A 54 -16.81 -4.87 -0.80
N GLU A 55 -16.54 -3.62 -0.43
CA GLU A 55 -15.86 -2.67 -1.30
C GLU A 55 -14.40 -3.08 -1.55
N ALA A 56 -13.65 -3.44 -0.49
CA ALA A 56 -12.28 -3.93 -0.64
C ALA A 56 -12.22 -5.14 -1.59
N ARG A 57 -13.14 -6.10 -1.43
CA ARG A 57 -13.29 -7.25 -2.32
C ARG A 57 -13.60 -6.85 -3.75
N GLN A 58 -14.61 -6.00 -3.97
CA GLN A 58 -14.99 -5.55 -5.30
C GLN A 58 -13.82 -4.88 -6.03
N ARG A 59 -13.01 -4.09 -5.32
CA ARG A 59 -11.82 -3.46 -5.91
C ARG A 59 -10.74 -4.49 -6.26
N LEU A 60 -10.54 -5.51 -5.42
CA LEU A 60 -9.57 -6.57 -5.72
C LEU A 60 -10.02 -7.43 -6.91
N GLU A 61 -11.32 -7.69 -7.02
CA GLU A 61 -11.92 -8.35 -8.19
C GLU A 61 -11.75 -7.53 -9.47
N ALA A 62 -11.86 -6.20 -9.39
CA ALA A 62 -11.58 -5.32 -10.53
C ALA A 62 -10.11 -5.38 -10.97
N ILE A 63 -9.17 -5.41 -10.02
CA ILE A 63 -7.74 -5.63 -10.29
C ILE A 63 -7.54 -7.00 -10.97
N ALA A 64 -8.18 -8.05 -10.46
CA ALA A 64 -8.13 -9.39 -11.05
C ALA A 64 -8.70 -9.43 -12.48
N GLU A 65 -9.73 -8.64 -12.79
CA GLU A 65 -10.22 -8.51 -14.17
C GLU A 65 -9.19 -7.84 -15.08
N VAL A 66 -8.54 -6.77 -14.62
CA VAL A 66 -7.45 -6.13 -15.39
C VAL A 66 -6.32 -7.14 -15.67
N MET A 67 -5.99 -8.01 -14.71
CA MET A 67 -4.99 -9.06 -14.88
C MET A 67 -5.28 -9.97 -16.08
N ARG A 68 -6.55 -10.33 -16.33
CA ARG A 68 -6.92 -11.20 -17.48
C ARG A 68 -6.51 -10.61 -18.83
N SER A 69 -6.37 -9.28 -18.93
CA SER A 69 -5.94 -8.58 -20.14
C SER A 69 -4.42 -8.51 -20.34
N ILE A 70 -3.63 -8.84 -19.31
CA ILE A 70 -2.17 -8.74 -19.35
C ILE A 70 -1.59 -9.83 -20.25
N ARG A 71 -0.79 -9.42 -21.22
CA ARG A 71 -0.07 -10.32 -22.12
C ARG A 71 1.35 -10.54 -21.61
N LEU A 72 1.61 -11.76 -21.16
CA LEU A 72 2.87 -12.16 -20.53
C LEU A 72 3.94 -12.56 -21.56
N CYS A 73 3.57 -12.92 -22.79
CA CYS A 73 4.53 -13.21 -23.84
C CYS A 73 3.95 -12.98 -25.25
N ASN A 74 4.78 -13.13 -26.28
CA ASN A 74 4.39 -12.87 -27.66
C ASN A 74 3.37 -13.86 -28.24
N ARG A 75 2.91 -14.87 -27.48
CA ARG A 75 1.80 -15.73 -27.92
C ARG A 75 0.44 -15.13 -27.51
N PRO A 76 -0.62 -15.30 -28.32
CA PRO A 76 -1.92 -14.66 -28.08
C PRO A 76 -2.61 -15.12 -26.78
N ASN A 77 -2.39 -16.39 -26.41
CA ASN A 77 -3.01 -17.00 -25.22
C ASN A 77 -2.18 -16.80 -23.95
N CYS A 78 -1.08 -16.06 -24.03
CA CYS A 78 -0.10 -15.95 -22.96
C CYS A 78 -0.55 -14.99 -21.87
N ARG A 79 -1.42 -15.46 -20.97
CA ARG A 79 -2.21 -14.64 -20.05
C ARG A 79 -2.49 -15.39 -18.75
N TYR A 80 -2.95 -14.65 -17.75
CA TYR A 80 -3.55 -15.23 -16.55
C TYR A 80 -4.88 -15.91 -16.86
N ARG A 81 -5.15 -17.02 -16.17
CA ARG A 81 -6.39 -17.79 -16.20
C ARG A 81 -6.72 -18.28 -14.78
N ASP A 82 -7.97 -18.66 -14.58
CA ASP A 82 -8.46 -19.25 -13.33
C ASP A 82 -8.07 -18.42 -12.10
N ILE A 83 -8.24 -17.10 -12.23
CA ILE A 83 -7.89 -16.12 -11.20
C ILE A 83 -8.90 -16.21 -10.05
N ALA A 84 -8.41 -16.52 -8.86
CA ALA A 84 -9.16 -16.52 -7.61
C ALA A 84 -8.71 -15.35 -6.73
N VAL A 85 -9.65 -14.77 -6.00
CA VAL A 85 -9.45 -13.61 -5.14
C VAL A 85 -9.97 -13.92 -3.75
N ASP A 86 -9.14 -13.71 -2.74
CA ASP A 86 -9.51 -13.82 -1.34
C ASP A 86 -9.26 -12.51 -0.61
N VAL A 87 -10.17 -12.14 0.29
CA VAL A 87 -10.06 -10.93 1.12
C VAL A 87 -10.56 -11.25 2.52
N TRP A 88 -9.75 -10.91 3.52
CA TRP A 88 -10.08 -11.10 4.93
C TRP A 88 -9.78 -9.83 5.75
N PRO A 89 -10.60 -9.55 6.79
CA PRO A 89 -10.28 -8.51 7.74
C PRO A 89 -9.07 -8.93 8.57
N VAL A 90 -8.24 -7.95 8.90
CA VAL A 90 -7.20 -8.13 9.91
C VAL A 90 -7.62 -7.34 11.14
N ASP A 91 -7.72 -8.05 12.26
CA ASP A 91 -8.08 -7.45 13.54
C ASP A 91 -6.94 -6.53 14.00
N ILE A 92 -7.15 -5.23 13.79
CA ILE A 92 -6.34 -4.18 14.42
C ILE A 92 -7.13 -3.61 15.60
N SER A 93 -7.28 -4.40 16.65
CA SER A 93 -7.60 -3.90 17.98
C SER A 93 -6.39 -3.17 18.56
N ILE A 94 -6.00 -2.04 17.97
CA ILE A 94 -5.03 -1.14 18.59
C ILE A 94 -5.76 -0.32 19.67
N PRO A 95 -5.31 -0.37 20.95
CA PRO A 95 -5.74 0.55 21.96
C PRO A 95 -5.17 1.93 21.61
N ASN A 96 -6.04 2.93 21.43
CA ASN A 96 -5.76 4.35 21.16
C ASN A 96 -5.99 4.86 19.72
N GLY A 97 -7.14 4.51 19.13
CA GLY A 97 -7.95 5.50 18.41
C GLY A 97 -7.63 5.71 16.93
N GLY A 98 -8.61 5.36 16.09
CA GLY A 98 -8.59 5.58 14.64
C GLY A 98 -8.45 4.27 13.86
N ALA A 99 -9.35 3.32 14.08
CA ALA A 99 -9.40 2.04 13.36
C ALA A 99 -9.94 2.27 11.94
N GLU A 100 -9.07 2.73 11.04
CA GLU A 100 -9.33 2.56 9.61
C GLU A 100 -9.39 1.06 9.31
N PRO A 101 -10.42 0.59 8.58
CA PRO A 101 -10.57 -0.83 8.29
C PRO A 101 -9.36 -1.31 7.48
N PHE A 102 -8.73 -2.35 8.01
CA PHE A 102 -7.53 -2.95 7.46
C PHE A 102 -7.87 -4.35 6.93
N TYR A 103 -7.66 -4.55 5.64
CA TYR A 103 -7.87 -5.85 5.00
C TYR A 103 -6.58 -6.35 4.38
N GLU A 104 -6.44 -7.66 4.37
CA GLU A 104 -5.46 -8.35 3.54
C GLU A 104 -6.21 -9.12 2.46
N GLY A 105 -5.51 -9.38 1.37
CA GLY A 105 -6.04 -10.19 0.30
C GLY A 105 -4.95 -10.92 -0.47
N SER A 106 -5.37 -11.92 -1.22
CA SER A 106 -4.53 -12.63 -2.16
C SER A 106 -5.18 -12.74 -3.52
N ILE A 107 -4.33 -12.88 -4.53
CA ILE A 107 -4.74 -13.27 -5.87
C ILE A 107 -3.93 -14.50 -6.26
N ASP A 108 -4.64 -15.59 -6.51
CA ASP A 108 -4.08 -16.83 -7.05
C ASP A 108 -4.47 -16.98 -8.51
N ALA A 109 -3.54 -17.37 -9.38
CA ALA A 109 -3.82 -17.52 -10.80
C ALA A 109 -2.97 -18.63 -11.44
N MET A 110 -3.49 -19.21 -12.51
CA MET A 110 -2.68 -19.97 -13.46
C MET A 110 -2.20 -19.07 -14.59
N ILE A 111 -1.02 -19.36 -15.12
CA ILE A 111 -0.41 -18.64 -16.23
C ILE A 111 -0.31 -19.60 -17.42
N ASP A 112 -1.00 -19.25 -18.51
CA ASP A 112 -0.88 -19.98 -19.78
C ASP A 112 0.42 -19.51 -20.47
N ARG A 113 1.47 -20.32 -20.39
CA ARG A 113 2.74 -20.14 -21.10
C ARG A 113 3.10 -21.43 -21.84
N PRO A 114 3.92 -21.35 -22.89
CA PRO A 114 4.46 -22.55 -23.52
C PRO A 114 5.51 -23.21 -22.61
N SER A 115 5.01 -23.99 -21.63
CA SER A 115 5.77 -24.76 -20.63
C SER A 115 5.24 -26.20 -20.57
N GLY A 116 5.99 -27.10 -19.94
CA GLY A 116 5.58 -28.51 -19.77
C GLY A 116 4.46 -28.70 -18.75
N SER A 117 4.21 -27.71 -17.89
CA SER A 117 3.13 -27.67 -16.90
C SER A 117 2.52 -26.28 -16.82
N LEU A 118 1.32 -26.17 -16.26
CA LEU A 118 0.71 -24.86 -16.00
C LEU A 118 1.47 -24.15 -14.88
N ASP A 119 1.92 -22.94 -15.21
CA ASP A 119 2.60 -22.06 -14.28
C ASP A 119 1.57 -21.45 -13.31
N LYS A 120 2.02 -21.13 -12.10
CA LYS A 120 1.16 -20.60 -11.03
C LYS A 120 1.69 -19.27 -10.55
N ALA A 121 0.77 -18.43 -10.09
CA ALA A 121 1.07 -17.16 -9.47
C ALA A 121 0.27 -17.00 -8.19
N HIS A 122 0.90 -16.46 -7.15
CA HIS A 122 0.27 -16.06 -5.91
C HIS A 122 0.75 -14.65 -5.54
N TYR A 123 -0.16 -13.71 -5.33
CA TYR A 123 0.15 -12.33 -4.98
C TYR A 123 -0.49 -11.98 -3.65
N ARG A 124 0.25 -11.26 -2.81
CA ARG A 124 -0.21 -10.79 -1.50
C ARG A 124 -0.44 -9.29 -1.52
N LEU A 125 -1.59 -8.87 -1.04
CA LEU A 125 -2.01 -7.49 -1.08
C LEU A 125 -2.56 -7.03 0.27
N GLN A 126 -2.55 -5.71 0.41
CA GLN A 126 -2.97 -5.03 1.61
C GLN A 126 -3.86 -3.85 1.28
N PHE A 127 -5.04 -3.74 1.89
CA PHE A 127 -5.95 -2.62 1.69
C PHE A 127 -5.85 -1.64 2.86
N ARG A 128 -5.42 -0.41 2.57
CA ARG A 128 -5.34 0.69 3.53
C ARG A 128 -5.79 1.97 2.85
N GLN A 129 -6.54 2.81 3.56
CA GLN A 129 -6.92 4.15 3.10
C GLN A 129 -7.54 4.13 1.68
N GLY A 130 -8.41 3.14 1.42
CA GLY A 130 -9.18 3.05 0.18
C GLY A 130 -8.46 2.46 -1.01
N ARG A 131 -7.23 1.95 -0.85
CA ARG A 131 -6.43 1.44 -1.96
C ARG A 131 -5.70 0.15 -1.60
N TRP A 132 -5.59 -0.73 -2.59
CA TRP A 132 -4.75 -1.91 -2.51
C TRP A 132 -3.27 -1.56 -2.69
N GLN A 133 -2.43 -2.20 -1.89
CA GLN A 133 -0.98 -2.20 -2.02
C GLN A 133 -0.51 -3.62 -2.29
N LEU A 134 0.26 -3.81 -3.35
CA LEU A 134 0.90 -5.08 -3.69
C LEU A 134 2.15 -5.25 -2.81
N LEU A 135 2.11 -6.22 -1.89
CA LEU A 135 3.21 -6.48 -0.95
C LEU A 135 4.32 -7.33 -1.59
N GLY A 136 3.93 -8.22 -2.48
CA GLY A 136 4.83 -9.19 -3.09
C GLY A 136 4.06 -10.36 -3.67
N GLY A 137 4.79 -11.40 -4.02
CA GLY A 137 4.19 -12.61 -4.55
C GLY A 137 5.21 -13.60 -5.03
N GLU A 138 4.72 -14.63 -5.69
CA GLU A 138 5.51 -15.71 -6.23
C GLU A 138 4.94 -16.17 -7.57
N GLU A 139 5.83 -16.50 -8.50
CA GLU A 139 5.47 -17.13 -9.77
C GLU A 139 6.29 -18.40 -9.95
N MET A 140 5.63 -19.52 -10.19
CA MET A 140 6.25 -20.84 -10.28
C MET A 140 6.02 -21.42 -11.67
N SER A 141 7.08 -22.01 -12.21
CA SER A 141 7.07 -22.78 -13.45
C SER A 141 7.78 -24.12 -13.26
N ASP A 142 7.75 -24.97 -14.27
CA ASP A 142 8.52 -26.22 -14.32
C ASP A 142 10.05 -26.01 -14.20
N VAL A 143 10.56 -24.87 -14.67
CA VAL A 143 12.00 -24.60 -14.73
C VAL A 143 12.51 -23.55 -13.75
N SER A 144 11.62 -22.76 -13.15
CA SER A 144 11.99 -21.65 -12.27
C SER A 144 10.90 -21.24 -11.29
N SER A 145 11.32 -20.81 -10.09
CA SER A 145 10.48 -20.13 -9.10
C SER A 145 10.97 -18.71 -8.89
N PHE A 146 10.04 -17.75 -8.94
CA PHE A 146 10.28 -16.34 -8.72
C PHE A 146 9.60 -15.90 -7.43
N PHE A 147 10.32 -15.14 -6.62
CA PHE A 147 9.79 -14.48 -5.42
C PHE A 147 9.95 -12.98 -5.58
N PHE A 148 8.90 -12.24 -5.25
CA PHE A 148 8.80 -10.80 -5.46
C PHE A 148 8.53 -10.09 -4.14
N GLU A 149 9.22 -8.96 -3.95
CA GLU A 149 9.01 -8.05 -2.83
C GLU A 149 9.26 -6.63 -3.31
N GLY A 150 8.20 -5.80 -3.32
CA GLY A 150 8.25 -4.45 -3.85
C GLY A 150 8.77 -4.41 -5.29
N ASP A 151 9.86 -3.70 -5.50
CA ASP A 151 10.52 -3.52 -6.81
C ASP A 151 11.65 -4.54 -7.08
N THR A 152 11.77 -5.59 -6.26
CA THR A 152 12.81 -6.61 -6.37
C THR A 152 12.24 -7.99 -6.68
N TYR A 153 13.07 -8.85 -7.27
CA TYR A 153 12.76 -10.26 -7.43
C TYR A 153 13.98 -11.13 -7.13
N GLU A 154 13.73 -12.36 -6.70
CA GLU A 154 14.70 -13.43 -6.59
C GLU A 154 14.22 -14.65 -7.41
N VAL A 155 15.11 -15.22 -8.23
CA VAL A 155 14.82 -16.39 -9.06
C VAL A 155 15.67 -17.59 -8.64
N PHE A 156 15.02 -18.74 -8.57
CA PHE A 156 15.62 -20.06 -8.37
C PHE A 156 15.36 -20.90 -9.62
N SER A 157 16.40 -21.39 -10.29
CA SER A 157 16.26 -22.27 -11.45
C SER A 157 16.35 -23.74 -11.03
N ALA A 158 15.54 -24.59 -11.66
CA ALA A 158 15.64 -26.05 -11.51
C ALA A 158 17.00 -26.62 -11.99
N TYR A 159 17.73 -25.87 -12.83
CA TYR A 159 19.00 -26.31 -13.42
C TYR A 159 20.24 -25.75 -12.71
N GLY A 160 20.06 -24.94 -11.66
CA GLY A 160 21.14 -24.24 -10.98
C GLY A 160 21.06 -24.37 -9.46
N THR A 161 22.20 -24.21 -8.79
CA THR A 161 22.28 -24.25 -7.32
C THR A 161 22.26 -22.86 -6.67
N ARG A 162 22.34 -21.80 -7.47
CA ARG A 162 22.38 -20.41 -6.98
C ARG A 162 21.12 -19.66 -7.38
N SER A 163 20.60 -18.86 -6.47
CA SER A 163 19.59 -17.86 -6.78
C SER A 163 20.20 -16.59 -7.36
N HIS A 164 19.38 -15.81 -8.05
CA HIS A 164 19.74 -14.50 -8.55
C HIS A 164 18.70 -13.47 -8.10
N LYS A 165 19.16 -12.38 -7.47
CA LYS A 165 18.32 -11.28 -7.01
C LYS A 165 18.63 -10.01 -7.80
N ALA A 166 17.59 -9.32 -8.26
CA ALA A 166 17.72 -8.09 -9.04
C ALA A 166 16.47 -7.19 -8.89
N LYS A 167 16.54 -6.00 -9.50
CA LYS A 167 15.40 -5.07 -9.59
C LYS A 167 14.49 -5.45 -10.76
N LEU A 168 13.19 -5.23 -10.62
CA LEU A 168 12.20 -5.46 -11.67
C LEU A 168 12.44 -4.59 -12.91
N ALA A 169 12.97 -3.37 -12.70
CA ALA A 169 13.36 -2.48 -13.78
C ALA A 169 14.48 -3.08 -14.66
N ASP A 170 15.34 -3.91 -14.08
CA ASP A 170 16.47 -4.54 -14.77
C ASP A 170 16.10 -5.91 -15.38
N ALA A 171 14.87 -6.39 -15.13
CA ALA A 171 14.42 -7.67 -15.67
C ALA A 171 14.42 -7.64 -17.21
N SER A 172 15.27 -8.47 -17.82
CA SER A 172 15.36 -8.56 -19.28
C SER A 172 14.00 -8.90 -19.93
N SER A 173 13.83 -8.55 -21.20
CA SER A 173 12.61 -8.88 -21.97
C SER A 173 12.28 -10.37 -22.03
N ASN A 174 13.27 -11.23 -21.76
CA ASN A 174 13.13 -12.68 -21.77
C ASN A 174 12.52 -13.21 -20.46
N LEU A 175 12.64 -12.45 -19.36
CA LEU A 175 11.90 -12.66 -18.11
C LEU A 175 10.70 -11.72 -18.06
N ARG A 176 9.70 -11.95 -18.92
CA ARG A 176 8.38 -11.33 -18.71
C ARG A 176 7.65 -12.09 -17.60
N VAL A 177 8.01 -11.77 -16.37
CA VAL A 177 7.26 -12.14 -15.17
C VAL A 177 6.01 -11.28 -15.08
N GLY A 178 4.90 -11.89 -14.71
CA GLY A 178 3.63 -11.19 -14.63
C GLY A 178 3.58 -10.13 -13.54
N TYR A 179 4.30 -10.37 -12.44
CA TYR A 179 4.46 -9.44 -11.33
C TYR A 179 4.98 -8.06 -11.78
N ARG A 180 5.89 -8.01 -12.76
CA ARG A 180 6.39 -6.72 -13.27
C ARG A 180 5.29 -5.90 -13.95
N GLU A 181 4.47 -6.56 -14.75
CA GLU A 181 3.33 -5.91 -15.42
C GLU A 181 2.31 -5.45 -14.39
N LEU A 182 2.03 -6.27 -13.37
CA LEU A 182 1.22 -5.85 -12.23
C LEU A 182 1.81 -4.61 -11.56
N TYR A 183 3.07 -4.67 -11.12
CA TYR A 183 3.71 -3.65 -10.29
C TYR A 183 3.81 -2.26 -10.93
N TYR A 184 3.91 -2.16 -12.27
CA TYR A 184 4.04 -0.87 -12.98
C TYR A 184 2.80 -0.46 -13.78
N ARG A 185 1.99 -1.42 -14.26
CA ARG A 185 0.85 -1.12 -15.13
C ARG A 185 -0.47 -1.08 -14.37
N VAL A 186 -0.70 -2.02 -13.46
CA VAL A 186 -1.94 -2.11 -12.67
C VAL A 186 -1.78 -1.36 -11.35
N PHE A 187 -0.62 -1.54 -10.75
CA PHE A 187 -0.16 -0.79 -9.60
C PHE A 187 0.80 0.30 -10.09
N ASP A 188 0.75 1.46 -9.47
CA ASP A 188 1.71 2.54 -9.58
C ASP A 188 2.79 2.32 -8.54
N GLN A 189 3.83 1.56 -8.91
CA GLN A 189 4.92 1.16 -8.01
C GLN A 189 4.43 0.41 -6.76
N GLY A 190 3.46 -0.49 -6.96
CA GLY A 190 2.86 -1.29 -5.89
C GLY A 190 1.61 -0.68 -5.25
N GLN A 191 1.20 0.55 -5.59
CA GLN A 191 -0.07 1.13 -5.13
C GLN A 191 -1.15 1.05 -6.21
N GLU A 192 -2.37 0.60 -5.88
CA GLU A 192 -3.48 0.46 -6.85
C GLU A 192 -3.71 1.75 -7.64
N ARG A 193 -3.62 1.70 -8.97
CA ARG A 193 -3.94 2.85 -9.81
C ARG A 193 -5.45 3.09 -9.85
N LEU A 194 -5.90 4.29 -9.47
CA LEU A 194 -7.30 4.69 -9.63
C LEU A 194 -7.53 4.99 -11.12
N HIS A 195 -8.55 4.35 -11.70
CA HIS A 195 -8.93 4.50 -13.10
C HIS A 195 -10.26 5.26 -13.23
#